data_AF-A0A7Y5WZR7-F1
#
_entry.id   AF-A0A7Y5WZR7-F1
#
_cell.length_a   1.000
_cell.length_b   1.000
_cell.length_c   1.000
_cell.angle_alpha   90.00
_cell.angle_beta   90.00
_cell.angle_gamma   90.00
#
_symmetry.space_group_name_H-M   'P 1'
#
loop_
_entity.id
_entity.type
_entity.pdbx_description
1 polymer ?
#
loop_
_entity_poly.entity_id
_entity_poly.type
_entity_poly.pdbx_seq_one_letter_code
_entity_poly.pdbx_strand_id
1 'polypeptide(L)'
;GNDYIEGNGGSDTIFGNQGQDDLIGGSSDMFSLGGSPSLRTDGADLIFGGSGTAIGLNDAGNTTANGHAADADVIVGDNGDIYRVLRNGSTPTFNYDNYGAAKIVPRAVKLLDYAPTGDAYYISNNPSSLSQYTKVAGTNTNIGGADTLHGEGGDDVVYGETGNDTIFGDGQNDLLYGNSGGDWISGGTGDDGVLGDDGLLMVQRNGTAEPLYNLNSSAPVTLTSPGPAQSSDAYVVGTLRWVADLEPFTIGGNDIIYGGLGNDALHGGAGDDAISGAEALPSYYDNGRNPLGYLQTLIAAGYYTANDVLGYNPATTLFRYYNPNSPFAKVMVAPGVDFLLNFTAMIGTLVLDDGQDVVFGDVGNDWLVGGTNRDHLWGGYGDDYLQADDNLDTNAANNVPDARNDSFFADVAYGGAGRDVLVANTAEDRVIDWSGEFNTYVIPYNPFGEPTVTRLISPGLKAYVMSLANADGQDQTRGGNEWDQENGEVAQGDPDWGAQNGGPRDPQNVKGAGSSDSTTVLAVYTGPVAIPPVSAPAPHVLAFRTAASAAAPTLAAQRHATKRHSAKKHAVKKHAAKRHVRRLAPKRHVYRGPH
;
A
#
# COMPACT_ATOMS: atom_id res chain seq x y z
N GLY A 1 -5.84 21.24 17.58
CA GLY A 1 -5.75 22.26 18.65
C GLY A 1 -4.48 22.13 19.47
N ASN A 2 -4.57 21.53 20.64
CA ASN A 2 -3.53 20.61 21.17
C ASN A 2 -4.32 19.63 22.05
N ASP A 3 -5.23 18.96 21.37
CA ASP A 3 -6.36 18.21 21.85
C ASP A 3 -6.06 16.70 21.70
N TYR A 4 -7.01 15.91 22.19
CA TYR A 4 -6.93 14.46 22.24
C TYR A 4 -8.35 13.94 22.00
N ILE A 5 -8.53 13.08 21.02
CA ILE A 5 -9.84 12.60 20.57
C ILE A 5 -9.85 11.08 20.46
N GLU A 6 -10.93 10.47 20.97
CA GLU A 6 -11.30 9.07 20.76
C GLU A 6 -12.73 9.06 20.21
N GLY A 7 -12.98 8.44 19.06
CA GLY A 7 -14.34 8.19 18.55
C GLY A 7 -15.07 7.16 19.41
N ASN A 8 -14.34 6.17 19.93
CA ASN A 8 -14.81 4.98 20.66
C ASN A 8 -15.57 4.00 19.76
N GLY A 9 -15.48 2.70 20.11
CA GLY A 9 -16.16 1.55 19.47
C GLY A 9 -17.35 1.83 18.54
N GLY A 10 -17.11 2.01 17.23
CA GLY A 10 -18.12 2.60 16.34
C GLY A 10 -17.92 2.48 14.83
N SER A 11 -18.14 3.62 14.17
CA SER A 11 -17.91 3.97 12.76
C SER A 11 -18.20 5.47 12.67
N ASP A 12 -17.19 6.26 13.01
CA ASP A 12 -17.31 7.61 13.51
C ASP A 12 -16.62 8.63 12.58
N THR A 13 -16.51 9.90 13.01
CA THR A 13 -15.91 10.95 12.17
C THR A 13 -15.25 12.02 13.02
N ILE A 14 -13.94 12.20 12.82
CA ILE A 14 -13.07 13.02 13.67
C ILE A 14 -12.45 14.17 12.86
N PHE A 15 -12.30 15.32 13.51
CA PHE A 15 -11.61 16.51 13.01
C PHE A 15 -10.82 17.13 14.18
N GLY A 16 -9.48 17.09 14.17
CA GLY A 16 -8.65 17.73 15.21
C GLY A 16 -8.72 19.27 15.15
N ASN A 17 -8.68 19.81 13.93
CA ASN A 17 -8.52 21.23 13.60
C ASN A 17 -7.13 21.75 14.02
N GLN A 18 -6.86 23.03 13.79
CA GLN A 18 -5.51 23.61 13.94
C GLN A 18 -4.79 23.29 15.26
N GLY A 19 -3.73 22.49 15.16
CA GLY A 19 -2.59 22.38 16.07
C GLY A 19 -2.36 20.95 16.56
N GLN A 20 -1.11 20.58 16.85
CA GLN A 20 -0.67 19.19 17.12
C GLN A 20 -1.54 18.37 18.12
N ASP A 21 -2.42 17.53 17.58
CA ASP A 21 -3.43 16.71 18.25
C ASP A 21 -3.05 15.23 18.29
N ASP A 22 -3.71 14.46 19.15
CA ASP A 22 -3.58 13.00 19.19
C ASP A 22 -4.96 12.39 18.90
N LEU A 23 -5.12 11.74 17.75
CA LEU A 23 -6.40 11.26 17.22
C LEU A 23 -6.43 9.74 17.15
N ILE A 24 -7.51 9.15 17.68
CA ILE A 24 -7.79 7.71 17.70
C ILE A 24 -9.25 7.54 17.25
N GLY A 25 -9.52 6.74 16.22
CA GLY A 25 -10.91 6.43 15.83
C GLY A 25 -11.61 5.59 16.90
N GLY A 26 -11.01 4.45 17.23
CA GLY A 26 -11.45 3.57 18.31
C GLY A 26 -11.16 4.10 19.73
N SER A 27 -10.56 3.25 20.58
CA SER A 27 -10.62 3.38 22.05
C SER A 27 -9.29 3.09 22.77
N SER A 28 -8.91 3.90 23.76
CA SER A 28 -7.66 3.72 24.53
C SER A 28 -7.73 2.80 25.76
N ASP A 29 -6.58 2.31 26.24
CA ASP A 29 -6.42 1.80 27.62
C ASP A 29 -6.33 2.96 28.64
N MET A 30 -5.97 4.18 28.19
CA MET A 30 -5.69 5.34 29.05
C MET A 30 -6.91 6.04 29.64
N PHE A 31 -7.94 6.34 28.83
CA PHE A 31 -9.01 7.27 29.21
C PHE A 31 -10.43 6.72 29.08
N SER A 32 -10.71 5.79 28.15
CA SER A 32 -12.06 5.28 27.89
C SER A 32 -12.32 3.85 28.41
N LEU A 33 -11.88 2.82 27.68
CA LEU A 33 -12.39 1.45 27.74
C LEU A 33 -11.31 0.41 28.08
N GLY A 34 -10.31 0.83 28.87
CA GLY A 34 -9.19 -0.03 29.23
C GLY A 34 -9.56 -1.36 29.90
N GLY A 35 -8.89 -2.43 29.45
CA GLY A 35 -8.82 -3.70 30.16
C GLY A 35 -9.08 -4.99 29.37
N SER A 36 -10.01 -5.02 28.41
CA SER A 36 -10.35 -6.26 27.68
C SER A 36 -10.78 -5.96 26.24
N PRO A 37 -10.21 -6.63 25.21
CA PRO A 37 -10.52 -6.37 23.80
C PRO A 37 -12.01 -6.36 23.48
N SER A 38 -12.75 -7.28 24.12
CA SER A 38 -14.22 -7.38 24.03
C SER A 38 -15.04 -6.16 24.49
N LEU A 39 -14.40 -5.05 24.87
CA LEU A 39 -15.03 -3.77 25.21
C LEU A 39 -14.74 -2.69 24.16
N ARG A 40 -13.64 -2.83 23.42
CA ARG A 40 -13.18 -1.95 22.34
C ARG A 40 -13.53 -2.63 21.02
N THR A 41 -14.74 -2.40 20.54
CA THR A 41 -15.26 -3.05 19.32
C THR A 41 -15.51 -2.01 18.25
N ASP A 42 -14.66 -1.99 17.23
CA ASP A 42 -14.64 -0.95 16.20
C ASP A 42 -15.12 -1.41 14.81
N GLY A 43 -15.01 -0.49 13.86
CA GLY A 43 -15.40 -0.57 12.48
C GLY A 43 -15.09 0.76 11.77
N ALA A 44 -15.20 0.78 10.44
CA ALA A 44 -14.68 1.84 9.57
C ALA A 44 -14.93 3.30 10.00
N ASP A 45 -13.84 4.05 10.18
CA ASP A 45 -13.80 5.45 10.62
C ASP A 45 -13.35 6.44 9.52
N LEU A 46 -13.60 7.73 9.76
CA LEU A 46 -13.17 8.85 8.89
C LEU A 46 -12.48 9.94 9.73
N ILE A 47 -11.16 10.03 9.65
CA ILE A 47 -10.36 10.92 10.50
C ILE A 47 -9.64 11.97 9.64
N PHE A 48 -9.78 13.23 10.03
CA PHE A 48 -8.99 14.35 9.53
C PHE A 48 -8.18 14.94 10.70
N GLY A 49 -6.87 15.13 10.53
CA GLY A 49 -6.03 15.92 11.43
C GLY A 49 -6.57 17.35 11.52
N GLY A 50 -6.61 18.02 10.37
CA GLY A 50 -7.19 19.35 10.21
C GLY A 50 -8.73 19.43 10.31
N SER A 51 -9.36 20.01 9.30
CA SER A 51 -10.78 20.43 9.31
C SER A 51 -11.63 19.83 8.18
N GLY A 52 -11.10 18.87 7.43
CA GLY A 52 -11.70 18.27 6.24
C GLY A 52 -11.88 19.26 5.10
N THR A 53 -10.89 20.14 4.86
CA THR A 53 -10.94 21.18 3.81
C THR A 53 -9.67 21.36 2.99
N ALA A 54 -8.51 20.83 3.42
CA ALA A 54 -7.23 20.82 2.71
C ALA A 54 -6.92 19.48 2.01
N ILE A 55 -7.93 18.60 1.89
CA ILE A 55 -7.87 17.28 1.22
C ILE A 55 -7.81 17.36 -0.31
N GLY A 56 -7.05 18.32 -0.83
CA GLY A 56 -6.95 18.61 -2.25
C GLY A 56 -5.72 17.96 -2.85
N LEU A 57 -5.88 17.27 -3.98
CA LEU A 57 -4.76 16.85 -4.84
C LEU A 57 -3.75 18.00 -5.02
N ASN A 58 -2.51 17.79 -4.55
CA ASN A 58 -1.42 18.78 -4.49
C ASN A 58 -1.63 20.00 -3.52
N ASP A 59 -2.38 19.89 -2.42
CA ASP A 59 -2.50 20.98 -1.44
C ASP A 59 -1.34 20.98 -0.41
N ALA A 60 -0.25 21.66 -0.77
CA ALA A 60 0.96 21.81 0.06
C ALA A 60 0.80 22.65 1.35
N GLY A 61 -0.42 22.74 1.89
CA GLY A 61 -0.76 23.25 3.21
C GLY A 61 -0.03 24.52 3.64
N ASN A 62 0.78 24.43 4.69
CA ASN A 62 1.48 25.55 5.31
C ASN A 62 2.98 25.51 5.04
N THR A 63 3.38 25.69 3.78
CA THR A 63 4.77 25.87 3.27
C THR A 63 5.68 26.90 3.99
N THR A 64 5.28 27.48 5.13
CA THR A 64 6.19 28.22 6.01
C THR A 64 7.00 27.26 6.87
N ALA A 65 8.22 27.64 7.25
CA ALA A 65 9.11 26.80 8.06
C ALA A 65 8.60 26.43 9.48
N ASN A 66 7.38 26.85 9.88
CA ASN A 66 6.73 26.31 11.09
C ASN A 66 5.52 25.41 10.77
N GLY A 67 5.09 25.21 9.52
CA GLY A 67 3.93 24.40 9.14
C GLY A 67 4.06 22.95 9.60
N HIS A 68 5.17 22.32 9.21
CA HIS A 68 5.79 21.08 9.74
C HIS A 68 5.65 20.84 11.26
N ALA A 69 5.45 21.89 12.06
CA ALA A 69 5.33 21.81 13.51
C ALA A 69 4.20 22.69 14.08
N ALA A 70 3.30 23.18 13.23
CA ALA A 70 2.12 23.94 13.64
C ALA A 70 0.98 22.97 13.94
N ASP A 71 0.69 22.11 12.96
CA ASP A 71 -0.47 21.22 12.84
C ASP A 71 -0.07 19.73 12.84
N ALA A 72 1.20 19.41 13.15
CA ALA A 72 1.74 18.04 13.15
C ALA A 72 1.04 17.06 14.11
N ASP A 73 0.17 16.23 13.57
CA ASP A 73 -0.75 15.32 14.27
C ASP A 73 -0.21 13.89 14.38
N VAL A 74 -0.90 13.07 15.19
CA VAL A 74 -0.70 11.62 15.20
C VAL A 74 -2.06 10.95 15.18
N ILE A 75 -2.29 10.17 14.14
CA ILE A 75 -3.55 9.52 13.82
C ILE A 75 -3.38 8.00 13.95
N VAL A 76 -4.35 7.38 14.62
CA VAL A 76 -4.51 5.92 14.70
C VAL A 76 -5.94 5.63 14.27
N GLY A 77 -6.13 4.79 13.25
CA GLY A 77 -7.45 4.39 12.76
C GLY A 77 -8.26 3.72 13.87
N ASP A 78 -7.80 2.54 14.30
CA ASP A 78 -8.49 1.75 15.31
C ASP A 78 -8.15 2.15 16.76
N ASN A 79 -7.52 1.26 17.52
CA ASN A 79 -7.46 1.33 18.97
C ASN A 79 -6.04 1.64 19.43
N GLY A 80 -5.77 2.91 19.76
CA GLY A 80 -4.45 3.37 20.20
C GLY A 80 -4.33 3.78 21.67
N ASP A 81 -3.14 3.65 22.25
CA ASP A 81 -2.65 4.59 23.26
C ASP A 81 -1.57 5.51 22.63
N ILE A 82 -1.78 6.82 22.61
CA ILE A 82 -0.79 7.81 22.14
C ILE A 82 -0.10 8.50 23.34
N TYR A 83 1.22 8.37 23.45
CA TYR A 83 2.01 8.88 24.58
C TYR A 83 2.95 10.03 24.19
N ARG A 84 2.64 11.28 24.57
CA ARG A 84 3.57 12.42 24.41
C ARG A 84 4.82 12.24 25.30
N VAL A 85 6.00 12.11 24.69
CA VAL A 85 7.26 11.70 25.35
C VAL A 85 7.95 12.88 26.05
N LEU A 86 8.49 12.65 27.25
CA LEU A 86 9.21 13.65 28.04
C LEU A 86 10.60 13.18 28.46
N ARG A 87 11.64 13.97 28.17
CA ARG A 87 13.03 13.76 28.61
C ARG A 87 13.36 14.74 29.74
N ASN A 88 13.63 14.22 30.93
CA ASN A 88 13.88 15.01 32.16
C ASN A 88 12.76 16.00 32.55
N GLY A 89 11.51 15.77 32.12
CA GLY A 89 10.37 16.66 32.40
C GLY A 89 10.20 17.81 31.40
N SER A 90 10.80 17.71 30.21
CA SER A 90 10.52 18.57 29.06
C SER A 90 10.34 17.73 27.81
N THR A 91 9.56 18.22 26.86
CA THR A 91 9.46 17.66 25.51
C THR A 91 10.87 17.61 24.89
N PRO A 92 11.37 16.45 24.43
CA PRO A 92 12.60 16.41 23.67
C PRO A 92 12.39 17.05 22.29
N THR A 93 13.48 17.47 21.64
CA THR A 93 13.47 17.92 20.24
C THR A 93 14.31 16.97 19.41
N PHE A 94 13.85 16.68 18.21
CA PHE A 94 14.62 15.94 17.21
C PHE A 94 15.60 16.84 16.47
N ASN A 95 16.49 16.25 15.70
CA ASN A 95 17.41 16.93 14.81
C ASN A 95 16.94 16.91 13.35
N TYR A 96 15.98 16.06 12.97
CA TYR A 96 15.35 16.11 11.64
C TYR A 96 14.44 17.34 11.50
N ASP A 97 13.57 17.59 12.49
CA ASP A 97 12.81 18.85 12.63
C ASP A 97 13.75 20.01 13.02
N ASN A 98 14.35 20.62 11.99
CA ASN A 98 15.20 21.80 12.07
C ASN A 98 14.67 22.94 11.17
N TYR A 99 13.38 22.91 10.82
CA TYR A 99 12.74 23.94 10.00
C TYR A 99 12.46 25.21 10.81
N GLY A 100 11.71 25.03 11.90
CA GLY A 100 11.04 26.13 12.60
C GLY A 100 11.56 26.46 13.99
N ALA A 101 10.92 27.47 14.58
CA ALA A 101 11.00 27.75 16.02
C ALA A 101 9.87 27.06 16.80
N ALA A 102 8.76 26.72 16.13
CA ALA A 102 7.91 25.61 16.53
C ALA A 102 8.68 24.29 16.41
N LYS A 103 8.28 23.28 17.20
CA LYS A 103 8.89 21.94 17.21
C LYS A 103 7.78 20.88 17.24
N ILE A 104 7.95 19.79 16.50
CA ILE A 104 7.08 18.62 16.58
C ILE A 104 7.13 18.08 18.01
N VAL A 105 5.98 17.72 18.58
CA VAL A 105 5.87 17.04 19.87
C VAL A 105 6.09 15.54 19.63
N PRO A 106 7.14 14.93 20.23
CA PRO A 106 7.37 13.50 20.14
C PRO A 106 6.21 12.71 20.76
N ARG A 107 5.51 11.91 19.96
CA ARG A 107 4.62 10.85 20.44
C ARG A 107 5.37 9.51 20.45
N ALA A 108 4.81 8.53 21.16
CA ALA A 108 5.07 7.12 20.97
C ALA A 108 3.70 6.42 20.99
N VAL A 109 3.41 5.60 19.99
CA VAL A 109 2.12 4.91 19.83
C VAL A 109 2.22 3.49 20.37
N LYS A 110 1.12 2.96 20.90
CA LYS A 110 0.90 1.54 21.19
C LYS A 110 -0.46 1.18 20.61
N LEU A 111 -0.42 0.45 19.50
CA LEU A 111 -1.58 -0.21 18.89
C LEU A 111 -2.17 -1.24 19.90
N LEU A 112 -3.50 -1.34 19.96
CA LEU A 112 -4.25 -2.11 20.97
C LEU A 112 -5.16 -3.12 20.29
N ASP A 113 -5.15 -4.35 20.80
CA ASP A 113 -5.91 -5.49 20.26
C ASP A 113 -5.53 -5.88 18.81
N TYR A 114 -4.75 -5.04 18.14
CA TYR A 114 -3.93 -5.30 16.96
C TYR A 114 -2.81 -6.32 17.18
N ALA A 115 -2.49 -7.04 16.12
CA ALA A 115 -1.25 -7.79 15.95
C ALA A 115 -0.96 -8.02 14.46
N PRO A 116 0.27 -7.84 13.97
CA PRO A 116 0.65 -8.14 12.58
C PRO A 116 0.27 -9.55 12.13
N THR A 117 0.57 -10.53 12.99
CA THR A 117 0.22 -11.93 12.77
C THR A 117 -1.25 -12.25 13.02
N GLY A 118 -2.08 -11.29 13.44
CA GLY A 118 -3.50 -11.54 13.73
C GLY A 118 -4.29 -11.98 12.51
N ASP A 119 -3.93 -11.45 11.34
CA ASP A 119 -4.78 -11.44 10.17
C ASP A 119 -4.61 -12.61 9.19
N ALA A 120 -5.27 -12.51 8.04
CA ALA A 120 -5.52 -13.64 7.13
C ALA A 120 -4.29 -14.13 6.31
N TYR A 121 -3.07 -13.75 6.71
CA TYR A 121 -1.83 -13.84 5.93
C TYR A 121 -0.68 -14.56 6.65
N TYR A 122 -0.93 -15.71 7.31
CA TYR A 122 0.20 -16.53 7.81
C TYR A 122 0.96 -17.18 6.68
N ILE A 123 2.29 -17.00 6.61
CA ILE A 123 3.10 -17.58 5.54
C ILE A 123 4.43 -18.18 6.01
N SER A 124 4.56 -19.52 5.91
CA SER A 124 5.80 -20.26 5.54
C SER A 124 5.63 -21.77 5.83
N ASN A 125 6.11 -22.62 4.91
CA ASN A 125 6.36 -24.05 5.19
C ASN A 125 7.86 -24.36 5.41
N ASN A 126 8.74 -23.39 5.12
CA ASN A 126 10.18 -23.47 5.32
C ASN A 126 10.76 -22.04 5.42
N PRO A 127 11.23 -21.58 6.59
CA PRO A 127 11.71 -20.20 6.80
C PRO A 127 13.12 -19.95 6.23
N SER A 128 13.48 -20.63 5.14
CA SER A 128 14.72 -20.43 4.38
C SER A 128 14.48 -20.56 2.87
N SER A 129 13.24 -20.35 2.42
CA SER A 129 12.84 -20.41 1.01
C SER A 129 11.58 -19.58 0.83
N LEU A 130 11.76 -18.38 0.29
CA LEU A 130 10.68 -17.41 0.08
C LEU A 130 9.80 -17.86 -1.11
N SER A 131 10.37 -18.56 -2.10
CA SER A 131 9.59 -19.22 -3.17
C SER A 131 8.71 -20.41 -2.71
N GLN A 132 8.63 -20.71 -1.41
CA GLN A 132 7.72 -21.71 -0.83
C GLN A 132 6.64 -21.11 0.09
N TYR A 133 6.39 -19.82 -0.04
CA TYR A 133 5.27 -19.13 0.59
C TYR A 133 3.89 -19.64 0.11
N THR A 134 2.91 -19.63 1.01
CA THR A 134 1.53 -20.14 0.82
C THR A 134 0.64 -19.52 1.89
N LYS A 135 -0.22 -18.57 1.51
CA LYS A 135 -1.14 -17.84 2.40
C LYS A 135 -2.06 -18.81 3.17
N VAL A 136 -1.98 -18.78 4.50
CA VAL A 136 -2.85 -19.55 5.41
C VAL A 136 -3.78 -18.59 6.14
N ALA A 137 -5.10 -18.83 6.00
CA ALA A 137 -6.11 -18.07 6.72
C ALA A 137 -5.95 -18.24 8.24
N GLY A 138 -5.57 -17.14 8.90
CA GLY A 138 -5.57 -17.00 10.37
C GLY A 138 -6.99 -17.02 10.96
N THR A 139 -7.09 -16.71 12.24
CA THR A 139 -8.40 -16.59 12.91
C THR A 139 -9.03 -15.20 12.83
N ASN A 140 -8.25 -14.18 12.44
CA ASN A 140 -8.42 -12.75 12.76
C ASN A 140 -8.84 -12.54 14.22
N THR A 141 -7.85 -12.15 15.03
CA THR A 141 -8.04 -11.74 16.43
C THR A 141 -7.97 -10.24 16.64
N ASN A 142 -7.69 -9.49 15.58
CA ASN A 142 -7.59 -8.04 15.57
C ASN A 142 -9.01 -7.45 15.66
N ILE A 143 -9.12 -6.17 16.04
CA ILE A 143 -10.42 -5.52 16.19
C ILE A 143 -10.34 -4.13 15.60
N GLY A 144 -11.01 -3.95 14.46
CA GLY A 144 -10.95 -2.69 13.76
C GLY A 144 -11.74 -2.57 12.47
N GLY A 145 -11.40 -1.52 11.71
CA GLY A 145 -12.16 -0.93 10.63
C GLY A 145 -11.65 -1.20 9.22
N ALA A 146 -11.87 -0.22 8.36
CA ALA A 146 -11.43 -0.15 6.97
C ALA A 146 -11.58 1.33 6.59
N ASP A 147 -10.55 2.09 6.91
CA ASP A 147 -10.67 3.49 7.33
C ASP A 147 -10.38 4.48 6.21
N THR A 148 -10.62 5.77 6.49
CA THR A 148 -10.15 6.86 5.64
C THR A 148 -9.51 7.93 6.52
N LEU A 149 -8.19 8.10 6.37
CA LEU A 149 -7.33 8.88 7.26
C LEU A 149 -6.64 9.97 6.44
N HIS A 150 -6.71 11.22 6.91
CA HIS A 150 -6.07 12.39 6.30
C HIS A 150 -5.26 13.16 7.34
N GLY A 151 -3.97 13.40 7.07
CA GLY A 151 -3.17 14.39 7.82
C GLY A 151 -3.67 15.83 7.59
N GLU A 152 -3.97 16.17 6.33
CA GLU A 152 -4.28 17.50 5.79
C GLU A 152 -3.12 18.51 5.78
N GLY A 153 -2.16 18.46 6.71
CA GLY A 153 -1.07 19.42 6.68
C GLY A 153 -0.22 19.53 7.95
N GLY A 154 0.83 18.73 8.04
CA GLY A 154 1.78 18.75 9.14
C GLY A 154 3.05 17.95 8.80
N ASP A 155 3.89 17.66 9.79
CA ASP A 155 4.78 16.49 9.64
C ASP A 155 4.13 15.39 10.48
N ASP A 156 3.14 14.72 9.89
CA ASP A 156 2.15 13.88 10.56
C ASP A 156 2.62 12.42 10.68
N VAL A 157 1.94 11.64 11.53
CA VAL A 157 2.16 10.19 11.64
C VAL A 157 0.82 9.46 11.65
N VAL A 158 0.61 8.55 10.70
CA VAL A 158 -0.69 7.88 10.49
C VAL A 158 -0.52 6.36 10.49
N TYR A 159 -1.35 5.66 11.29
CA TYR A 159 -1.42 4.19 11.35
C TYR A 159 -2.83 3.72 10.96
N GLY A 160 -2.95 2.84 9.96
CA GLY A 160 -4.20 2.21 9.54
C GLY A 160 -4.70 1.11 10.49
N GLU A 161 -3.77 0.31 11.02
CA GLU A 161 -4.01 -0.93 11.79
C GLU A 161 -4.53 -2.12 10.96
N THR A 162 -5.83 -2.44 10.96
CA THR A 162 -6.34 -3.78 10.57
C THR A 162 -7.51 -3.74 9.58
N GLY A 163 -7.29 -3.18 8.38
CA GLY A 163 -8.37 -2.87 7.45
C GLY A 163 -8.14 -3.17 5.97
N ASN A 164 -8.47 -2.16 5.17
CA ASN A 164 -8.31 -2.09 3.71
C ASN A 164 -8.40 -0.58 3.39
N ASP A 165 -7.39 0.13 3.84
CA ASP A 165 -7.52 1.51 4.29
C ASP A 165 -7.26 2.53 3.18
N THR A 166 -7.65 3.77 3.41
CA THR A 166 -7.38 4.90 2.51
C THR A 166 -6.65 5.99 3.27
N ILE A 167 -5.33 6.07 3.12
CA ILE A 167 -4.45 6.98 3.86
C ILE A 167 -3.94 8.09 2.94
N PHE A 168 -4.03 9.33 3.43
CA PHE A 168 -3.44 10.51 2.82
C PHE A 168 -2.59 11.24 3.88
N GLY A 169 -1.34 11.56 3.58
CA GLY A 169 -0.64 12.65 4.27
C GLY A 169 -1.23 14.01 3.90
N ASP A 170 -1.55 14.17 2.61
CA ASP A 170 -1.92 15.40 1.90
C ASP A 170 -0.74 16.38 1.73
N GLY A 171 0.02 16.72 2.79
CA GLY A 171 1.27 17.47 2.58
C GLY A 171 2.02 18.03 3.79
N GLN A 172 3.24 18.51 3.49
CA GLN A 172 4.40 18.54 4.38
C GLN A 172 4.90 17.09 4.66
N ASN A 173 5.81 16.81 5.60
CA ASN A 173 6.62 15.57 5.55
C ASN A 173 6.10 14.47 6.49
N ASP A 174 5.42 13.47 5.94
CA ASP A 174 4.61 12.54 6.71
C ASP A 174 5.27 11.16 6.92
N LEU A 175 4.78 10.42 7.92
CA LEU A 175 5.14 9.02 8.18
C LEU A 175 3.87 8.16 8.20
N LEU A 176 3.64 7.42 7.10
CA LEU A 176 2.42 6.66 6.85
C LEU A 176 2.68 5.15 6.98
N TYR A 177 1.74 4.45 7.63
CA TYR A 177 1.75 3.01 7.85
C TYR A 177 0.36 2.45 7.55
N GLY A 178 0.20 1.61 6.52
CA GLY A 178 -1.03 0.82 6.31
C GLY A 178 -1.20 -0.28 7.36
N ASN A 179 -0.09 -0.83 7.84
CA ASN A 179 0.04 -1.91 8.83
C ASN A 179 -0.43 -3.29 8.33
N SER A 180 -1.73 -3.52 8.15
CA SER A 180 -2.20 -4.80 7.62
C SER A 180 -3.56 -4.71 6.92
N GLY A 181 -3.54 -4.84 5.59
CA GLY A 181 -4.76 -4.85 4.82
C GLY A 181 -4.58 -5.22 3.35
N GLY A 182 -4.55 -4.19 2.53
CA GLY A 182 -4.57 -4.23 1.07
C GLY A 182 -4.90 -2.82 0.60
N ASP A 183 -3.99 -1.91 0.91
CA ASP A 183 -4.32 -0.54 1.30
C ASP A 183 -4.10 0.44 0.16
N TRP A 184 -4.66 1.64 0.29
CA TRP A 184 -4.45 2.73 -0.64
C TRP A 184 -3.80 3.87 0.12
N ILE A 185 -2.57 4.23 -0.24
CA ILE A 185 -1.76 5.23 0.47
C ILE A 185 -1.25 6.27 -0.52
N SER A 186 -1.30 7.54 -0.11
CA SER A 186 -0.66 8.66 -0.80
C SER A 186 0.07 9.50 0.24
N GLY A 187 1.36 9.81 0.04
CA GLY A 187 2.06 10.85 0.78
C GLY A 187 1.40 12.21 0.50
N GLY A 188 1.69 12.75 -0.68
CA GLY A 188 0.99 13.90 -1.24
C GLY A 188 1.94 15.00 -1.67
N THR A 189 2.43 15.81 -0.73
CA THR A 189 3.31 16.96 -1.03
C THR A 189 4.31 17.29 0.09
N GLY A 190 5.37 16.49 0.19
CA GLY A 190 6.50 16.66 1.11
C GLY A 190 7.65 15.76 0.68
N ASP A 191 8.72 15.67 1.47
CA ASP A 191 9.60 14.49 1.36
C ASP A 191 9.01 13.43 2.31
N ASP A 192 8.26 12.45 1.82
CA ASP A 192 7.41 11.55 2.63
C ASP A 192 8.02 10.16 2.89
N GLY A 193 7.58 9.48 3.96
CA GLY A 193 7.98 8.11 4.28
C GLY A 193 6.79 7.17 4.45
N VAL A 194 6.70 6.12 3.62
CA VAL A 194 5.56 5.19 3.59
C VAL A 194 6.00 3.74 3.76
N LEU A 195 5.35 3.02 4.68
CA LEU A 195 5.21 1.56 4.62
C LEU A 195 3.76 1.22 4.20
N GLY A 196 3.60 0.29 3.27
CA GLY A 196 2.33 -0.44 3.12
C GLY A 196 2.05 -1.23 4.39
N ASP A 197 2.82 -2.29 4.60
CA ASP A 197 2.67 -3.19 5.74
C ASP A 197 3.32 -2.73 7.07
N ASP A 198 3.31 -3.63 8.06
CA ASP A 198 3.90 -3.48 9.38
C ASP A 198 5.42 -3.26 9.40
N GLY A 199 5.84 -2.25 10.15
CA GLY A 199 7.24 -2.00 10.49
C GLY A 199 7.45 -0.71 11.27
N LEU A 200 8.63 -0.11 11.12
CA LEU A 200 8.96 1.21 11.65
C LEU A 200 9.92 1.96 10.71
N LEU A 201 9.57 3.18 10.33
CA LEU A 201 10.47 4.08 9.60
C LEU A 201 11.24 4.99 10.58
N MET A 202 12.57 4.84 10.62
CA MET A 202 13.45 5.65 11.47
C MET A 202 14.01 6.85 10.70
N VAL A 203 13.28 7.97 10.72
CA VAL A 203 13.67 9.22 10.03
C VAL A 203 14.87 9.92 10.68
N GLN A 204 15.79 10.42 9.85
CA GLN A 204 16.86 11.35 10.22
C GLN A 204 17.10 12.41 9.14
N ARG A 205 17.93 13.43 9.42
CA ARG A 205 18.42 14.38 8.42
C ARG A 205 19.91 14.14 8.13
N ASN A 206 20.25 13.85 6.87
CA ASN A 206 21.59 13.49 6.44
C ASN A 206 22.64 14.55 6.82
N GLY A 207 23.81 14.11 7.28
CA GLY A 207 24.84 14.99 7.87
C GLY A 207 24.58 15.40 9.33
N THR A 208 23.50 14.91 9.95
CA THR A 208 23.20 15.07 11.39
C THR A 208 22.88 13.70 12.01
N ALA A 209 23.11 13.52 13.31
CA ALA A 209 22.76 12.30 14.05
C ALA A 209 21.42 12.47 14.78
N GLU A 210 20.58 11.43 14.86
CA GLU A 210 19.28 11.50 15.55
C GLU A 210 19.30 10.78 16.92
N PRO A 211 19.34 11.52 18.05
CA PRO A 211 19.46 10.95 19.40
C PRO A 211 18.17 10.37 20.01
N LEU A 212 17.03 10.34 19.29
CA LEU A 212 15.86 9.52 19.66
C LEU A 212 16.10 8.05 19.30
N TYR A 213 16.17 7.75 17.99
CA TYR A 213 16.38 6.41 17.45
C TYR A 213 17.84 5.93 17.60
N ASN A 214 18.77 6.82 17.99
CA ASN A 214 20.22 6.59 18.12
C ASN A 214 20.94 6.39 16.77
N LEU A 215 20.36 6.92 15.69
CA LEU A 215 20.97 6.91 14.37
C LEU A 215 22.21 7.81 14.34
N ASN A 216 23.28 7.31 13.72
CA ASN A 216 24.54 8.01 13.60
C ASN A 216 24.54 8.91 12.36
N SER A 217 25.18 10.08 12.46
CA SER A 217 25.33 10.97 11.30
C SER A 217 26.08 10.27 10.17
N SER A 218 25.36 9.93 9.10
CA SER A 218 25.98 9.60 7.82
C SER A 218 26.71 10.81 7.25
N ALA A 219 27.79 10.57 6.51
CA ALA A 219 28.56 11.60 5.82
C ALA A 219 28.38 11.44 4.30
N PRO A 220 28.29 12.53 3.54
CA PRO A 220 28.06 12.47 2.10
C PRO A 220 29.19 11.73 1.38
N VAL A 221 28.83 10.83 0.47
CA VAL A 221 29.80 10.00 -0.27
C VAL A 221 29.28 9.67 -1.67
N THR A 222 30.11 9.92 -2.69
CA THR A 222 29.87 9.38 -4.04
C THR A 222 30.21 7.90 -4.04
N LEU A 223 29.20 7.04 -4.08
CA LEU A 223 29.35 5.60 -4.25
C LEU A 223 29.74 5.32 -5.70
N THR A 224 30.68 4.41 -5.96
CA THR A 224 31.12 4.08 -7.33
C THR A 224 31.40 2.60 -7.54
N SER A 225 31.12 2.10 -8.74
CA SER A 225 31.44 0.71 -9.13
C SER A 225 32.71 0.60 -9.99
N PRO A 226 33.53 -0.47 -9.88
CA PRO A 226 34.73 -0.63 -10.71
C PRO A 226 34.40 -1.19 -12.11
N GLY A 227 34.42 -0.34 -13.13
CA GLY A 227 34.11 -0.72 -14.51
C GLY A 227 33.93 0.50 -15.42
N PRO A 228 33.10 0.41 -16.48
CA PRO A 228 32.20 1.53 -16.77
C PRO A 228 31.43 1.84 -15.48
N ALA A 229 31.53 3.08 -15.00
CA ALA A 229 31.35 3.35 -13.57
C ALA A 229 29.92 3.77 -13.25
N GLN A 230 29.21 2.95 -12.47
CA GLN A 230 28.03 3.44 -11.76
C GLN A 230 28.48 4.47 -10.71
N SER A 231 27.67 5.52 -10.50
CA SER A 231 28.00 6.62 -9.61
C SER A 231 26.74 7.33 -9.10
N SER A 232 26.42 7.16 -7.82
CA SER A 232 25.34 7.90 -7.12
C SER A 232 25.91 8.62 -5.90
N ASP A 233 25.40 9.82 -5.61
CA ASP A 233 25.77 10.59 -4.41
C ASP A 233 24.85 10.23 -3.23
N ALA A 234 25.40 9.48 -2.27
CA ALA A 234 24.70 9.02 -1.08
C ALA A 234 24.84 9.97 0.12
N TYR A 235 23.83 9.96 0.98
CA TYR A 235 23.76 10.77 2.22
C TYR A 235 23.92 12.28 1.99
N VAL A 236 23.21 12.82 0.99
CA VAL A 236 23.23 14.24 0.60
C VAL A 236 22.88 15.12 1.81
N VAL A 237 23.80 16.00 2.21
CA VAL A 237 23.68 16.74 3.48
C VAL A 237 22.46 17.66 3.47
N GLY A 238 21.56 17.45 4.44
CA GLY A 238 20.37 18.26 4.65
C GLY A 238 19.07 17.63 4.15
N THR A 239 19.09 16.61 3.29
CA THR A 239 17.87 15.84 2.94
C THR A 239 17.38 15.06 4.15
N LEU A 240 16.09 14.72 4.17
CA LEU A 240 15.62 13.61 4.98
C LEU A 240 16.22 12.28 4.47
N ARG A 241 16.07 11.25 5.29
CA ARG A 241 16.37 9.85 5.01
C ARG A 241 15.66 9.00 6.06
N TRP A 242 14.95 7.98 5.60
CA TRP A 242 14.29 7.00 6.43
C TRP A 242 15.16 5.73 6.53
N VAL A 243 14.78 4.82 7.42
CA VAL A 243 15.34 3.47 7.49
C VAL A 243 14.22 2.54 7.90
N ALA A 244 13.96 1.50 7.12
CA ALA A 244 12.96 0.51 7.47
C ALA A 244 13.46 -0.45 8.58
N ASP A 245 12.48 -1.07 9.24
CA ASP A 245 12.60 -2.15 10.22
C ASP A 245 11.32 -2.97 10.01
N LEU A 246 11.38 -3.91 9.06
CA LEU A 246 10.22 -4.60 8.49
C LEU A 246 9.97 -5.89 9.27
N GLU A 247 9.25 -5.78 10.39
CA GLU A 247 8.96 -6.93 11.26
C GLU A 247 7.45 -7.03 11.55
N PRO A 248 6.71 -7.93 10.86
CA PRO A 248 7.18 -9.08 10.05
C PRO A 248 7.18 -8.87 8.51
N PHE A 249 8.36 -8.75 7.87
CA PHE A 249 8.58 -8.66 6.39
C PHE A 249 8.03 -9.79 5.49
N THR A 250 7.14 -10.66 5.99
CA THR A 250 6.67 -11.89 5.31
C THR A 250 5.17 -12.10 5.46
N ILE A 251 4.47 -11.12 6.01
CA ILE A 251 3.03 -11.13 6.32
C ILE A 251 2.57 -9.72 5.99
N GLY A 252 1.70 -9.60 4.99
CA GLY A 252 1.38 -8.30 4.43
C GLY A 252 0.18 -8.30 3.50
N GLY A 253 -0.05 -7.17 2.84
CA GLY A 253 -1.26 -6.80 2.12
C GLY A 253 -1.27 -7.15 0.63
N ASN A 254 -1.61 -6.14 -0.17
CA ASN A 254 -1.69 -6.14 -1.65
C ASN A 254 -1.99 -4.69 -2.05
N ASP A 255 -0.98 -3.84 -1.95
CA ASP A 255 -1.16 -2.41 -1.67
C ASP A 255 -1.06 -1.53 -2.91
N ILE A 256 -1.48 -0.28 -2.76
CA ILE A 256 -1.50 0.74 -3.80
C ILE A 256 -0.91 2.02 -3.19
N ILE A 257 0.37 2.27 -3.47
CA ILE A 257 1.14 3.34 -2.83
C ILE A 257 1.53 4.38 -3.89
N TYR A 258 1.27 5.65 -3.58
CA TYR A 258 1.81 6.81 -4.29
C TYR A 258 2.68 7.61 -3.31
N GLY A 259 3.84 8.10 -3.74
CA GLY A 259 4.56 9.16 -3.05
C GLY A 259 3.78 10.46 -3.17
N GLY A 260 4.08 11.25 -4.19
CA GLY A 260 3.35 12.48 -4.48
C GLY A 260 4.20 13.50 -5.22
N LEU A 261 4.62 14.55 -4.50
CA LEU A 261 5.57 15.57 -4.92
C LEU A 261 6.62 15.87 -3.80
N GLY A 262 7.72 15.14 -3.80
CA GLY A 262 8.98 15.44 -3.11
C GLY A 262 9.90 14.22 -3.10
N ASN A 263 10.90 14.15 -2.21
CA ASN A 263 11.92 13.08 -2.29
C ASN A 263 11.50 11.89 -1.40
N ASP A 264 10.62 11.04 -1.92
CA ASP A 264 9.85 10.08 -1.11
C ASP A 264 10.57 8.75 -0.88
N ALA A 265 10.26 8.08 0.23
CA ALA A 265 10.79 6.76 0.60
C ALA A 265 9.64 5.77 0.85
N LEU A 266 9.41 4.90 -0.13
CA LEU A 266 8.29 3.98 -0.22
C LEU A 266 8.78 2.53 -0.08
N HIS A 267 8.15 1.76 0.81
CA HIS A 267 8.34 0.32 0.95
C HIS A 267 6.97 -0.37 0.88
N GLY A 268 6.84 -1.42 0.06
CA GLY A 268 5.62 -2.22 -0.04
C GLY A 268 5.39 -3.06 1.21
N GLY A 269 6.33 -3.95 1.51
CA GLY A 269 6.21 -4.94 2.58
C GLY A 269 6.16 -6.38 2.07
N ALA A 270 4.96 -6.97 1.95
CA ALA A 270 4.78 -8.39 1.66
C ALA A 270 3.46 -8.73 0.92
N GLY A 271 3.13 -8.01 -0.16
CA GLY A 271 2.03 -8.31 -1.08
C GLY A 271 2.47 -8.49 -2.55
N ASP A 272 1.51 -8.52 -3.49
CA ASP A 272 1.79 -8.20 -4.90
C ASP A 272 1.43 -6.70 -5.06
N ASP A 273 2.42 -5.81 -4.91
CA ASP A 273 2.20 -4.41 -4.55
C ASP A 273 2.42 -3.42 -5.70
N ALA A 274 1.58 -2.39 -5.76
CA ALA A 274 1.48 -1.44 -6.87
C ALA A 274 1.96 -0.04 -6.43
N ILE A 275 3.22 0.29 -6.71
CA ILE A 275 3.89 1.47 -6.14
C ILE A 275 4.31 2.45 -7.24
N SER A 276 4.10 3.74 -6.97
CA SER A 276 4.50 4.88 -7.81
C SER A 276 5.17 5.93 -6.93
N GLY A 277 6.35 6.42 -7.30
CA GLY A 277 6.89 7.65 -6.71
C GLY A 277 5.98 8.84 -7.04
N ALA A 278 5.69 9.02 -8.33
CA ALA A 278 4.83 10.08 -8.82
C ALA A 278 3.38 10.06 -8.29
N GLU A 279 2.86 11.28 -8.04
CA GLU A 279 1.46 11.61 -7.76
C GLU A 279 0.41 10.89 -8.65
N ALA A 280 -0.67 10.48 -8.00
CA ALA A 280 -1.80 9.77 -8.58
C ALA A 280 -2.58 10.62 -9.59
N LEU A 281 -3.10 9.98 -10.65
CA LEU A 281 -3.96 10.71 -11.59
C LEU A 281 -5.23 11.22 -10.88
N PRO A 282 -5.80 12.38 -11.28
CA PRO A 282 -7.04 12.95 -10.70
C PRO A 282 -8.33 12.11 -10.83
N SER A 283 -8.24 10.85 -11.30
CA SER A 283 -9.31 9.84 -11.28
C SER A 283 -9.09 8.77 -10.21
N TYR A 284 -7.85 8.59 -9.74
CA TYR A 284 -7.43 7.62 -8.74
C TYR A 284 -7.11 8.25 -7.36
N TYR A 285 -7.16 9.58 -7.22
CA TYR A 285 -7.13 10.34 -5.96
C TYR A 285 -8.54 10.78 -5.51
N ASP A 286 -8.74 11.21 -4.26
CA ASP A 286 -10.02 11.82 -3.82
C ASP A 286 -10.24 13.22 -4.44
N ASN A 287 -10.91 13.24 -5.58
CA ASN A 287 -11.36 14.45 -6.27
C ASN A 287 -12.85 14.74 -5.96
N GLY A 288 -13.23 14.72 -4.68
CA GLY A 288 -14.62 14.72 -4.21
C GLY A 288 -15.32 13.36 -4.38
N ARG A 289 -14.53 12.28 -4.34
CA ARG A 289 -14.90 10.88 -4.41
C ARG A 289 -13.71 10.01 -3.98
N ASN A 290 -13.82 9.36 -2.82
CA ASN A 290 -12.88 8.33 -2.32
C ASN A 290 -12.34 7.42 -3.46
N PRO A 291 -11.02 7.15 -3.49
CA PRO A 291 -10.32 6.54 -4.62
C PRO A 291 -10.66 5.05 -4.81
N LEU A 292 -10.78 4.29 -3.71
CA LEU A 292 -11.34 2.94 -3.72
C LEU A 292 -12.75 2.93 -4.32
N GLY A 293 -13.53 4.00 -4.12
CA GLY A 293 -14.83 4.25 -4.74
C GLY A 293 -14.80 4.45 -6.27
N TYR A 294 -13.66 4.77 -6.89
CA TYR A 294 -13.46 4.67 -8.34
C TYR A 294 -12.95 3.29 -8.75
N LEU A 295 -11.92 2.78 -8.08
CA LEU A 295 -11.34 1.45 -8.32
C LEU A 295 -12.41 0.34 -8.27
N GLN A 296 -13.32 0.40 -7.29
CA GLN A 296 -14.46 -0.50 -7.14
C GLN A 296 -15.41 -0.47 -8.36
N THR A 297 -15.50 0.64 -9.11
CA THR A 297 -16.27 0.66 -10.36
C THR A 297 -15.55 -0.01 -11.53
N LEU A 298 -14.22 -0.04 -11.52
CA LEU A 298 -13.41 -0.79 -12.48
C LEU A 298 -13.39 -2.30 -12.12
N ILE A 299 -13.33 -2.65 -10.83
CA ILE A 299 -13.56 -4.02 -10.33
C ILE A 299 -14.97 -4.52 -10.74
N ALA A 300 -16.01 -3.70 -10.53
CA ALA A 300 -17.38 -4.05 -10.91
C ALA A 300 -17.60 -4.16 -12.44
N ALA A 301 -16.72 -3.54 -13.24
CA ALA A 301 -16.67 -3.70 -14.69
C ALA A 301 -15.86 -4.94 -15.15
N GLY A 302 -15.12 -5.59 -14.24
CA GLY A 302 -14.29 -6.76 -14.52
C GLY A 302 -12.89 -6.43 -15.06
N TYR A 303 -12.38 -5.23 -14.77
CA TYR A 303 -11.00 -4.84 -15.12
C TYR A 303 -9.99 -5.25 -14.05
N TYR A 304 -10.30 -5.02 -12.78
CA TYR A 304 -9.49 -5.41 -11.63
C TYR A 304 -10.20 -6.48 -10.78
N THR A 305 -9.44 -7.25 -10.00
CA THR A 305 -9.97 -8.05 -8.89
C THR A 305 -9.92 -7.19 -7.60
N ALA A 306 -10.81 -7.45 -6.63
CA ALA A 306 -10.66 -6.87 -5.30
C ALA A 306 -9.48 -7.54 -4.57
N ASN A 307 -8.63 -6.75 -3.90
CA ASN A 307 -7.41 -7.20 -3.22
C ASN A 307 -6.46 -7.97 -4.15
N ASP A 308 -6.44 -7.60 -5.44
CA ASP A 308 -5.59 -8.13 -6.51
C ASP A 308 -5.69 -7.19 -7.75
N VAL A 309 -5.02 -6.04 -7.69
CA VAL A 309 -5.04 -5.04 -8.79
C VAL A 309 -4.03 -5.35 -9.90
N LEU A 310 -2.87 -5.91 -9.58
CA LEU A 310 -1.86 -6.28 -10.57
C LEU A 310 -2.20 -7.57 -11.34
N GLY A 311 -2.90 -8.52 -10.73
CA GLY A 311 -3.30 -9.77 -11.38
C GLY A 311 -2.14 -10.62 -11.83
N TYR A 312 -1.12 -10.75 -10.99
CA TYR A 312 -0.01 -11.65 -11.25
C TYR A 312 -0.52 -13.09 -11.44
N ASN A 313 -0.06 -13.73 -12.53
CA ASN A 313 -0.50 -15.06 -12.91
C ASN A 313 0.69 -16.04 -12.89
N PRO A 314 0.85 -16.85 -11.82
CA PRO A 314 1.98 -17.78 -11.67
C PRO A 314 2.01 -18.92 -12.72
N ALA A 315 0.93 -19.11 -13.50
CA ALA A 315 0.92 -20.08 -14.60
C ALA A 315 1.48 -19.51 -15.91
N THR A 316 1.56 -18.18 -16.06
CA THR A 316 2.22 -17.50 -17.18
C THR A 316 3.47 -16.73 -16.77
N THR A 317 3.67 -16.48 -15.47
CA THR A 317 4.65 -15.54 -14.88
C THR A 317 4.58 -14.17 -15.56
N LEU A 318 3.41 -13.51 -15.45
CA LEU A 318 3.09 -12.19 -16.03
C LEU A 318 1.97 -11.51 -15.22
N PHE A 319 1.99 -10.18 -15.16
CA PHE A 319 0.89 -9.34 -14.67
C PHE A 319 -0.28 -9.25 -15.67
N ARG A 320 -1.47 -8.88 -15.17
CA ARG A 320 -2.73 -8.78 -15.94
C ARG A 320 -2.65 -7.83 -17.15
N TYR A 321 -1.92 -6.73 -16.99
CA TYR A 321 -1.85 -5.64 -17.97
C TYR A 321 -0.51 -5.52 -18.70
N TYR A 322 0.52 -6.27 -18.29
CA TYR A 322 1.79 -6.31 -19.01
C TYR A 322 1.64 -7.03 -20.36
N ASN A 323 2.22 -6.45 -21.42
CA ASN A 323 2.16 -6.99 -22.78
C ASN A 323 3.56 -7.13 -23.41
N PRO A 324 4.16 -8.33 -23.43
CA PRO A 324 5.50 -8.55 -23.99
C PRO A 324 5.62 -8.31 -25.51
N ASN A 325 4.50 -8.08 -26.22
CA ASN A 325 4.49 -7.71 -27.64
C ASN A 325 4.58 -6.19 -27.87
N SER A 326 4.43 -5.39 -26.80
CA SER A 326 4.44 -3.92 -26.86
C SER A 326 4.92 -3.32 -25.51
N PRO A 327 6.05 -3.78 -24.95
CA PRO A 327 6.39 -3.56 -23.53
C PRO A 327 6.70 -2.10 -23.17
N PHE A 328 6.99 -1.26 -24.18
CA PHE A 328 7.20 0.18 -24.03
C PHE A 328 5.90 0.97 -23.82
N ALA A 329 4.77 0.50 -24.35
CA ALA A 329 3.60 1.37 -24.53
C ALA A 329 2.85 1.60 -23.20
N LYS A 330 2.54 2.88 -22.91
CA LYS A 330 1.70 3.31 -21.77
C LYS A 330 0.51 2.39 -21.58
N VAL A 331 0.36 1.90 -20.35
CA VAL A 331 -0.59 0.84 -20.02
C VAL A 331 -1.99 1.42 -19.93
N MET A 332 -2.96 0.82 -20.62
CA MET A 332 -4.34 1.29 -20.66
C MET A 332 -5.29 0.14 -20.30
N VAL A 333 -6.08 0.33 -19.24
CA VAL A 333 -7.10 -0.61 -18.76
C VAL A 333 -8.21 -0.81 -19.79
N ALA A 334 -8.61 0.29 -20.42
CA ALA A 334 -9.58 0.31 -21.53
C ALA A 334 -9.33 1.55 -22.42
N PRO A 335 -9.96 1.66 -23.61
CA PRO A 335 -9.82 2.84 -24.46
C PRO A 335 -10.30 4.12 -23.76
N GLY A 336 -9.36 4.96 -23.33
CA GLY A 336 -9.65 6.17 -22.52
C GLY A 336 -9.83 5.90 -21.02
N VAL A 337 -9.26 4.80 -20.50
CA VAL A 337 -9.11 4.54 -19.07
C VAL A 337 -7.66 4.11 -18.82
N ASP A 338 -6.90 4.99 -18.18
CA ASP A 338 -5.50 4.78 -17.79
C ASP A 338 -5.36 3.64 -16.77
N PHE A 339 -4.17 3.03 -16.75
CA PHE A 339 -3.73 2.19 -15.64
C PHE A 339 -3.50 3.03 -14.38
N LEU A 340 -3.49 2.40 -13.20
CA LEU A 340 -3.46 3.13 -11.93
C LEU A 340 -2.09 3.80 -11.68
N LEU A 341 -0.98 3.10 -11.98
CA LEU A 341 0.39 3.64 -11.93
C LEU A 341 0.81 4.38 -13.22
N ASN A 342 -0.14 4.95 -13.98
CA ASN A 342 0.20 5.94 -14.99
C ASN A 342 0.26 7.31 -14.30
N PHE A 343 1.27 8.13 -14.57
CA PHE A 343 1.41 9.47 -13.98
C PHE A 343 1.38 10.59 -15.04
N THR A 344 1.59 11.86 -14.62
CA THR A 344 1.50 13.06 -15.49
C THR A 344 2.82 13.84 -15.55
N ALA A 345 3.81 13.32 -16.28
CA ALA A 345 5.15 13.91 -16.42
C ALA A 345 5.23 15.36 -16.91
N MET A 346 4.19 15.90 -17.59
CA MET A 346 4.22 17.25 -18.16
C MET A 346 2.86 17.97 -18.17
N ILE A 347 2.87 19.23 -17.73
CA ILE A 347 1.78 20.19 -17.95
C ILE A 347 2.13 21.09 -19.14
N GLY A 348 1.80 20.62 -20.34
CA GLY A 348 1.93 21.35 -21.61
C GLY A 348 3.37 21.43 -22.15
N THR A 349 4.23 22.23 -21.52
CA THR A 349 5.69 22.25 -21.76
C THR A 349 6.49 22.47 -20.47
N LEU A 350 5.83 22.40 -19.32
CA LEU A 350 6.45 22.38 -18.00
C LEU A 350 6.52 20.92 -17.55
N VAL A 351 7.66 20.49 -17.07
CA VAL A 351 7.84 19.21 -16.36
C VAL A 351 7.03 19.30 -15.06
N LEU A 352 6.21 18.30 -14.75
CA LEU A 352 5.79 18.10 -13.36
C LEU A 352 7.00 17.51 -12.65
N ASP A 353 7.41 18.13 -11.55
CA ASP A 353 8.63 17.81 -10.80
C ASP A 353 8.15 17.11 -9.53
N ASP A 354 8.14 15.79 -9.58
CA ASP A 354 7.58 14.90 -8.55
C ASP A 354 8.61 14.47 -7.52
N GLY A 355 9.91 14.37 -7.84
CA GLY A 355 10.85 14.02 -6.78
C GLY A 355 12.23 13.51 -7.18
N GLN A 356 12.71 12.58 -6.35
CA GLN A 356 13.84 11.67 -6.57
C GLN A 356 13.59 10.48 -5.63
N ASP A 357 12.82 9.52 -6.10
CA ASP A 357 12.09 8.63 -5.19
C ASP A 357 12.84 7.33 -4.93
N VAL A 358 12.70 6.83 -3.71
CA VAL A 358 13.25 5.54 -3.27
C VAL A 358 12.09 4.58 -3.12
N VAL A 359 12.06 3.53 -3.95
CA VAL A 359 10.95 2.59 -4.01
C VAL A 359 11.43 1.15 -3.84
N PHE A 360 10.96 0.49 -2.78
CA PHE A 360 11.18 -0.94 -2.51
C PHE A 360 9.86 -1.72 -2.67
N GLY A 361 9.87 -2.80 -3.46
CA GLY A 361 8.75 -3.76 -3.54
C GLY A 361 8.80 -4.85 -2.47
N ASP A 362 9.98 -5.07 -1.88
CA ASP A 362 10.24 -5.97 -0.76
C ASP A 362 9.99 -7.47 -1.04
N VAL A 363 8.76 -7.98 -0.92
CA VAL A 363 8.46 -9.43 -0.94
C VAL A 363 7.10 -9.78 -1.58
N GLY A 364 6.97 -9.69 -2.90
CA GLY A 364 6.03 -10.57 -3.60
C GLY A 364 6.12 -10.63 -5.12
N ASN A 365 5.35 -9.80 -5.82
CA ASN A 365 5.35 -9.76 -7.29
C ASN A 365 4.91 -8.35 -7.71
N ASP A 366 5.88 -7.45 -7.84
CA ASP A 366 5.58 -6.04 -7.60
C ASP A 366 5.67 -5.21 -8.88
N TRP A 367 4.88 -4.13 -8.95
CA TRP A 367 4.90 -3.19 -10.07
C TRP A 367 5.31 -1.82 -9.54
N LEU A 368 6.57 -1.49 -9.77
CA LEU A 368 7.21 -0.25 -9.31
C LEU A 368 7.30 0.74 -10.47
N VAL A 369 6.89 1.98 -10.23
CA VAL A 369 7.15 3.14 -11.09
C VAL A 369 7.89 4.16 -10.24
N GLY A 370 8.90 4.82 -10.82
CA GLY A 370 9.46 6.04 -10.24
C GLY A 370 8.49 7.20 -10.47
N GLY A 371 8.93 8.19 -11.23
CA GLY A 371 8.11 9.29 -11.70
C GLY A 371 8.79 10.01 -12.85
N THR A 372 9.11 11.28 -12.62
CA THR A 372 10.12 12.01 -13.37
C THR A 372 11.37 12.23 -12.53
N ASN A 373 12.42 12.79 -13.15
CA ASN A 373 13.71 13.03 -12.51
C ASN A 373 14.51 11.73 -12.29
N ARG A 374 14.90 11.40 -11.05
CA ARG A 374 15.86 10.32 -10.79
C ARG A 374 15.49 9.47 -9.58
N ASP A 375 15.05 8.26 -9.88
CA ASP A 375 14.50 7.35 -8.89
C ASP A 375 15.38 6.11 -8.71
N HIS A 376 15.35 5.53 -7.51
CA HIS A 376 16.00 4.28 -7.18
C HIS A 376 14.93 3.21 -6.91
N LEU A 377 14.76 2.29 -7.88
CA LEU A 377 13.76 1.23 -7.85
C LEU A 377 14.40 -0.10 -7.46
N TRP A 378 13.86 -0.74 -6.43
CA TRP A 378 14.35 -1.97 -5.82
C TRP A 378 13.24 -3.02 -5.81
N GLY A 379 13.28 -3.98 -6.74
CA GLY A 379 12.23 -5.01 -6.88
C GLY A 379 12.04 -5.81 -5.59
N GLY A 380 13.11 -6.51 -5.18
CA GLY A 380 13.13 -7.27 -3.94
C GLY A 380 13.05 -8.77 -4.21
N TYR A 381 12.18 -9.48 -3.49
CA TYR A 381 11.96 -10.90 -3.70
C TYR A 381 10.64 -11.17 -4.43
N GLY A 382 10.68 -11.01 -5.74
CA GLY A 382 9.52 -11.28 -6.56
C GLY A 382 9.80 -11.44 -8.05
N ASP A 383 8.75 -11.32 -8.83
CA ASP A 383 8.71 -11.66 -10.26
C ASP A 383 8.33 -10.38 -11.05
N ASP A 384 9.11 -9.32 -10.83
CA ASP A 384 8.66 -7.91 -10.75
C ASP A 384 8.63 -7.12 -12.07
N TYR A 385 8.11 -5.89 -12.03
CA TYR A 385 8.11 -4.92 -13.13
C TYR A 385 8.58 -3.54 -12.64
N LEU A 386 9.72 -3.06 -13.13
CA LEU A 386 10.33 -1.79 -12.74
C LEU A 386 10.30 -0.81 -13.92
N GLN A 387 9.61 0.31 -13.75
CA GLN A 387 9.43 1.37 -14.75
C GLN A 387 10.27 2.61 -14.41
N ALA A 388 11.49 2.65 -14.94
CA ALA A 388 12.31 3.87 -15.05
C ALA A 388 12.00 4.55 -16.39
N ASP A 389 10.86 5.25 -16.48
CA ASP A 389 10.45 5.98 -17.68
C ASP A 389 9.72 7.28 -17.34
N ASP A 390 10.54 8.31 -17.09
CA ASP A 390 10.33 9.76 -17.02
C ASP A 390 9.11 10.33 -17.80
N ASN A 391 8.65 9.69 -18.89
CA ASN A 391 7.51 10.16 -19.68
C ASN A 391 6.87 9.08 -20.57
N LEU A 392 5.92 8.34 -19.98
CA LEU A 392 5.09 7.33 -20.65
C LEU A 392 4.36 7.81 -21.95
N ASP A 393 4.26 9.13 -22.18
CA ASP A 393 3.61 9.74 -23.36
C ASP A 393 4.60 10.26 -24.43
N THR A 394 5.90 10.00 -24.33
CA THR A 394 6.95 10.55 -25.23
C THR A 394 6.69 10.26 -26.72
N ASN A 395 6.12 9.10 -27.05
CA ASN A 395 5.31 8.96 -28.26
C ASN A 395 4.21 7.89 -28.12
N ALA A 396 3.29 7.81 -29.08
CA ALA A 396 2.14 6.88 -29.06
C ALA A 396 2.47 5.37 -29.09
N ALA A 397 3.75 4.98 -29.17
CA ALA A 397 4.26 3.63 -28.95
C ALA A 397 5.48 3.60 -28.01
N ASN A 398 5.77 4.74 -27.36
CA ASN A 398 6.82 5.05 -26.39
C ASN A 398 8.22 4.42 -26.61
N ASN A 399 8.59 4.24 -27.88
CA ASN A 399 9.75 3.45 -28.29
C ASN A 399 10.90 4.30 -28.85
N VAL A 400 11.07 5.52 -28.36
CA VAL A 400 12.23 6.40 -28.63
C VAL A 400 12.80 6.85 -27.29
N PRO A 401 14.10 7.19 -27.20
CA PRO A 401 14.63 7.77 -25.98
C PRO A 401 13.94 9.08 -25.66
N ASP A 402 13.88 9.41 -24.38
CA ASP A 402 13.30 10.67 -23.96
C ASP A 402 14.10 11.88 -24.44
N ALA A 403 13.49 13.06 -24.36
CA ALA A 403 14.13 14.30 -24.78
C ALA A 403 15.20 14.79 -23.77
N ARG A 404 15.21 14.18 -22.57
CA ARG A 404 16.15 14.40 -21.47
C ARG A 404 17.26 13.34 -21.56
N ASN A 405 18.51 13.74 -21.35
CA ASN A 405 19.67 12.85 -21.46
C ASN A 405 20.87 13.36 -20.63
N ASP A 406 20.59 13.94 -19.47
CA ASP A 406 21.60 14.38 -18.51
C ASP A 406 21.34 13.77 -17.12
N SER A 407 22.32 13.88 -16.23
CA SER A 407 22.37 13.13 -14.97
C SER A 407 21.29 13.46 -13.94
N PHE A 408 20.39 14.40 -14.20
CA PHE A 408 19.18 14.61 -13.39
C PHE A 408 18.04 13.64 -13.75
N PHE A 409 18.20 12.90 -14.86
CA PHE A 409 17.26 11.91 -15.39
C PHE A 409 18.01 10.60 -15.64
N ALA A 410 18.26 9.84 -14.56
CA ALA A 410 19.33 8.83 -14.54
C ALA A 410 19.08 7.73 -13.50
N ASP A 411 17.93 7.06 -13.61
CA ASP A 411 17.39 6.13 -12.63
C ASP A 411 18.29 4.93 -12.34
N VAL A 412 18.13 4.34 -11.16
CA VAL A 412 18.79 3.08 -10.78
C VAL A 412 17.73 2.04 -10.47
N ALA A 413 17.52 1.11 -11.39
CA ALA A 413 16.57 0.00 -11.21
C ALA A 413 17.33 -1.31 -10.98
N TYR A 414 17.05 -1.99 -9.87
CA TYR A 414 17.65 -3.25 -9.49
C TYR A 414 16.57 -4.30 -9.22
N GLY A 415 16.53 -5.34 -10.05
CA GLY A 415 15.42 -6.30 -10.07
C GLY A 415 15.31 -7.16 -8.81
N GLY A 416 16.43 -7.58 -8.21
CA GLY A 416 16.40 -8.50 -7.07
C GLY A 416 16.30 -9.96 -7.49
N ALA A 417 15.21 -10.66 -7.17
CA ALA A 417 15.17 -12.12 -7.10
C ALA A 417 13.99 -12.84 -7.78
N GLY A 418 13.68 -12.49 -9.04
CA GLY A 418 12.93 -13.38 -9.92
C GLY A 418 13.08 -12.99 -11.38
N ARG A 419 12.01 -13.06 -12.17
CA ARG A 419 12.03 -12.80 -13.62
C ARG A 419 11.61 -11.38 -13.94
N ASP A 420 12.45 -10.47 -13.54
CA ASP A 420 12.10 -9.06 -13.47
C ASP A 420 12.02 -8.46 -14.89
N VAL A 421 11.13 -7.48 -15.06
CA VAL A 421 10.97 -6.70 -16.28
C VAL A 421 11.48 -5.28 -16.00
N LEU A 422 12.69 -4.97 -16.45
CA LEU A 422 13.29 -3.65 -16.26
C LEU A 422 13.14 -2.81 -17.54
N VAL A 423 12.46 -1.68 -17.41
CA VAL A 423 12.31 -0.66 -18.46
C VAL A 423 13.24 0.52 -18.15
N ALA A 424 13.81 1.12 -19.19
CA ALA A 424 14.66 2.32 -19.10
C ALA A 424 14.54 3.15 -20.39
N ASN A 425 14.35 4.46 -20.30
CA ASN A 425 14.08 5.35 -21.44
C ASN A 425 15.26 6.25 -21.86
N THR A 426 16.12 6.72 -20.94
CA THR A 426 17.30 7.53 -21.24
C THR A 426 18.57 6.68 -21.31
N ALA A 427 19.69 7.28 -21.74
CA ALA A 427 21.00 6.61 -21.77
C ALA A 427 21.77 6.71 -20.44
N GLU A 428 21.28 7.47 -19.46
CA GLU A 428 21.92 7.63 -18.15
C GLU A 428 21.31 6.74 -17.05
N ASP A 429 20.13 6.16 -17.28
CA ASP A 429 19.52 5.13 -16.42
C ASP A 429 20.41 3.88 -16.33
N ARG A 430 20.26 3.13 -15.25
CA ARG A 430 21.08 1.96 -14.89
C ARG A 430 20.20 0.81 -14.40
N VAL A 431 19.85 -0.08 -15.32
CA VAL A 431 19.09 -1.31 -15.05
C VAL A 431 20.03 -2.49 -14.76
N ILE A 432 19.94 -3.05 -13.55
CA ILE A 432 20.90 -3.99 -12.97
C ILE A 432 20.19 -5.31 -12.58
N ASP A 433 20.83 -6.44 -12.88
CA ASP A 433 20.23 -7.78 -12.89
C ASP A 433 21.08 -8.80 -12.12
N TRP A 434 20.38 -9.68 -11.41
CA TRP A 434 20.93 -10.76 -10.61
C TRP A 434 21.46 -11.96 -11.42
N SER A 435 22.44 -11.67 -12.27
CA SER A 435 23.41 -12.62 -12.84
C SER A 435 22.87 -13.67 -13.85
N GLY A 436 22.21 -13.24 -14.93
CA GLY A 436 21.83 -14.19 -15.98
C GLY A 436 21.46 -13.65 -17.37
N GLU A 437 20.70 -14.47 -18.07
CA GLU A 437 19.78 -14.05 -19.14
C GLU A 437 18.36 -14.42 -18.69
N PHE A 438 18.04 -14.15 -17.42
CA PHE A 438 16.78 -14.51 -16.77
C PHE A 438 15.73 -13.40 -16.91
N ASN A 439 16.19 -12.14 -16.86
CA ASN A 439 15.35 -10.96 -16.83
C ASN A 439 15.11 -10.35 -18.21
N THR A 440 13.98 -9.66 -18.32
CA THR A 440 13.56 -8.93 -19.52
C THR A 440 14.03 -7.48 -19.42
N TYR A 441 14.53 -6.95 -20.54
CA TYR A 441 15.04 -5.58 -20.64
C TYR A 441 14.40 -4.85 -21.80
N VAL A 442 13.91 -3.64 -21.52
CA VAL A 442 13.08 -2.86 -22.44
C VAL A 442 13.71 -1.48 -22.59
N ILE A 443 14.56 -1.29 -23.62
CA ILE A 443 15.28 -0.03 -23.87
C ILE A 443 15.07 0.50 -25.31
N PRO A 444 14.68 1.78 -25.50
CA PRO A 444 14.25 2.32 -26.79
C PRO A 444 15.41 2.76 -27.72
N TYR A 445 16.64 2.36 -27.40
CA TYR A 445 17.87 2.64 -28.14
C TYR A 445 18.81 1.44 -28.22
N ASN A 446 19.97 1.65 -28.83
CA ASN A 446 20.96 0.62 -29.14
C ASN A 446 22.13 0.74 -28.13
N PRO A 447 22.43 -0.28 -27.30
CA PRO A 447 23.29 -0.14 -26.11
C PRO A 447 24.81 -0.12 -26.40
N PHE A 448 25.24 0.60 -27.44
CA PHE A 448 26.65 0.83 -27.75
C PHE A 448 27.11 2.18 -27.17
N GLY A 449 27.32 2.22 -25.85
CA GLY A 449 27.75 3.40 -25.10
C GLY A 449 28.35 3.02 -23.75
N GLU A 450 28.06 3.81 -22.72
CA GLU A 450 28.09 3.28 -21.34
C GLU A 450 26.92 2.29 -21.18
N PRO A 451 27.03 1.25 -20.33
CA PRO A 451 26.06 0.18 -20.28
C PRO A 451 24.93 0.47 -19.29
N THR A 452 23.82 1.03 -19.81
CA THR A 452 22.52 1.07 -19.10
C THR A 452 22.17 -0.30 -18.50
N VAL A 453 22.32 -1.35 -19.30
CA VAL A 453 21.96 -2.74 -18.96
C VAL A 453 23.16 -3.49 -18.41
N THR A 454 23.13 -3.87 -17.13
CA THR A 454 24.21 -4.64 -16.47
C THR A 454 23.75 -6.00 -15.96
N ARG A 455 23.94 -7.03 -16.81
CA ARG A 455 23.48 -8.43 -16.62
C ARG A 455 24.34 -9.31 -15.72
N LEU A 456 25.48 -8.80 -15.27
CA LEU A 456 26.51 -9.59 -14.59
C LEU A 456 27.13 -8.76 -13.47
N ILE A 457 26.68 -9.05 -12.25
CA ILE A 457 27.18 -8.38 -11.05
C ILE A 457 28.61 -8.84 -10.76
N SER A 458 29.55 -7.92 -10.95
CA SER A 458 30.91 -8.09 -10.42
C SER A 458 30.90 -7.87 -8.90
N PRO A 459 31.87 -8.41 -8.13
CA PRO A 459 31.95 -8.16 -6.68
C PRO A 459 32.03 -6.67 -6.32
N GLY A 460 32.56 -5.83 -7.21
CA GLY A 460 32.59 -4.37 -7.03
C GLY A 460 31.26 -3.70 -7.36
N LEU A 461 30.42 -4.30 -8.22
CA LEU A 461 29.04 -3.85 -8.42
C LEU A 461 28.13 -4.31 -7.27
N LYS A 462 28.27 -5.54 -6.77
CA LYS A 462 27.55 -5.98 -5.55
C LYS A 462 27.80 -5.01 -4.39
N ALA A 463 29.06 -4.62 -4.18
CA ALA A 463 29.42 -3.66 -3.14
C ALA A 463 28.82 -2.25 -3.38
N TYR A 464 28.68 -1.81 -4.64
CA TYR A 464 28.00 -0.56 -4.99
C TYR A 464 26.50 -0.63 -4.68
N VAL A 465 25.81 -1.63 -5.25
CA VAL A 465 24.36 -1.85 -5.11
C VAL A 465 23.98 -1.94 -3.63
N MET A 466 24.70 -2.76 -2.86
CA MET A 466 24.49 -2.92 -1.42
C MET A 466 24.79 -1.62 -0.63
N SER A 467 25.77 -0.82 -1.05
CA SER A 467 26.04 0.47 -0.39
C SER A 467 24.96 1.51 -0.71
N LEU A 468 24.30 1.40 -1.86
CA LEU A 468 23.24 2.32 -2.30
C LEU A 468 21.93 2.02 -1.60
N ALA A 469 21.44 0.77 -1.60
CA ALA A 469 20.24 0.41 -0.85
C ALA A 469 20.34 0.73 0.66
N ASN A 470 21.53 0.52 1.27
CA ASN A 470 21.83 0.96 2.65
C ASN A 470 21.86 2.49 2.82
N ALA A 471 22.09 3.25 1.76
CA ALA A 471 22.01 4.71 1.78
C ALA A 471 20.59 5.21 1.57
N ASP A 472 19.80 4.52 0.76
CA ASP A 472 18.46 4.91 0.34
C ASP A 472 17.44 4.68 1.46
N GLY A 473 17.32 3.45 1.98
CA GLY A 473 16.33 3.15 3.02
C GLY A 473 16.38 1.77 3.67
N GLN A 474 17.00 0.77 3.03
CA GLN A 474 16.73 -0.64 3.36
C GLN A 474 16.91 -1.04 4.83
N ASP A 475 16.12 -2.01 5.27
CA ASP A 475 16.18 -2.65 6.58
C ASP A 475 17.60 -3.21 6.88
N GLN A 476 18.14 -2.77 8.02
CA GLN A 476 19.49 -3.08 8.51
C GLN A 476 19.49 -4.02 9.72
N THR A 477 18.31 -4.47 10.16
CA THR A 477 18.13 -5.61 11.07
C THR A 477 18.28 -6.93 10.29
N ARG A 478 17.79 -6.91 9.04
CA ARG A 478 17.97 -7.92 8.00
C ARG A 478 19.43 -7.99 7.53
N GLY A 479 19.81 -9.09 6.87
CA GLY A 479 21.19 -9.35 6.42
C GLY A 479 22.06 -10.22 7.34
N GLY A 480 21.45 -11.14 8.10
CA GLY A 480 22.18 -12.21 8.80
C GLY A 480 22.90 -13.18 7.84
N ASN A 481 22.30 -13.39 6.67
CA ASN A 481 22.86 -13.99 5.45
C ASN A 481 22.42 -13.14 4.24
N GLU A 482 22.99 -13.36 3.06
CA GLU A 482 22.64 -12.61 1.84
C GLU A 482 21.12 -12.57 1.53
N TRP A 483 20.42 -13.66 1.84
CA TRP A 483 19.03 -13.96 1.46
C TRP A 483 18.00 -13.31 2.36
N ASP A 484 18.43 -12.88 3.54
CA ASP A 484 17.57 -12.18 4.49
C ASP A 484 17.45 -10.70 4.10
N GLN A 485 18.32 -10.18 3.21
CA GLN A 485 18.38 -8.76 2.81
C GLN A 485 17.15 -8.35 1.98
N GLU A 486 16.67 -7.15 2.24
CA GLU A 486 15.49 -6.54 1.61
C GLU A 486 15.57 -6.46 0.08
N ASN A 487 16.74 -6.10 -0.45
CA ASN A 487 16.97 -6.00 -1.88
C ASN A 487 16.95 -7.35 -2.65
N GLY A 488 16.53 -8.46 -2.04
CA GLY A 488 16.39 -9.76 -2.71
C GLY A 488 17.71 -10.34 -3.21
N GLU A 489 18.74 -10.45 -2.37
CA GLU A 489 20.04 -10.97 -2.81
C GLU A 489 20.18 -12.50 -2.67
N VAL A 490 20.51 -13.19 -3.77
CA VAL A 490 20.19 -14.62 -3.94
C VAL A 490 21.42 -15.44 -4.40
N ALA A 491 22.41 -15.62 -3.51
CA ALA A 491 23.80 -15.94 -3.82
C ALA A 491 24.26 -17.44 -3.86
N GLN A 492 23.75 -18.25 -4.81
CA GLN A 492 24.22 -19.60 -5.20
C GLN A 492 24.21 -20.76 -4.16
N GLY A 493 24.50 -20.54 -2.88
CA GLY A 493 24.65 -21.62 -1.90
C GLY A 493 23.34 -22.28 -1.44
N ASP A 494 22.22 -21.61 -1.70
CA ASP A 494 21.06 -21.61 -0.82
C ASP A 494 19.75 -21.87 -1.61
N PRO A 495 18.62 -22.15 -0.93
CA PRO A 495 17.55 -22.96 -1.51
C PRO A 495 16.95 -22.48 -2.84
N ASP A 496 16.69 -21.18 -2.98
CA ASP A 496 15.94 -20.67 -4.14
C ASP A 496 16.84 -20.23 -5.31
N TRP A 497 18.16 -20.44 -5.23
CA TRP A 497 19.06 -20.32 -6.40
C TRP A 497 18.65 -21.29 -7.52
N GLY A 498 18.03 -22.41 -7.14
CA GLY A 498 17.42 -23.36 -8.08
C GLY A 498 16.24 -22.79 -8.88
N ALA A 499 15.66 -21.66 -8.48
CA ALA A 499 14.61 -20.94 -9.21
C ALA A 499 15.17 -19.89 -10.18
N GLN A 500 16.31 -19.27 -9.86
CA GLN A 500 16.97 -18.20 -10.66
C GLN A 500 17.67 -18.73 -11.93
N ASN A 501 16.95 -19.47 -12.77
CA ASN A 501 17.45 -19.94 -14.06
C ASN A 501 16.33 -20.19 -15.07
N GLY A 502 16.62 -19.85 -16.31
CA GLY A 502 15.70 -19.91 -17.43
C GLY A 502 16.24 -19.14 -18.64
N GLY A 503 15.35 -18.82 -19.57
CA GLY A 503 15.50 -17.65 -20.43
C GLY A 503 14.47 -16.59 -20.03
N PRO A 504 14.50 -15.41 -20.68
CA PRO A 504 13.62 -14.29 -20.36
C PRO A 504 12.14 -14.59 -20.68
N ARG A 505 11.24 -13.81 -20.07
CA ARG A 505 9.78 -13.87 -20.28
C ARG A 505 9.39 -13.52 -21.72
N ASP A 506 10.17 -12.65 -22.37
CA ASP A 506 9.99 -12.19 -23.75
C ASP A 506 11.27 -12.33 -24.60
N PRO A 507 11.22 -12.13 -25.93
CA PRO A 507 12.41 -11.88 -26.72
C PRO A 507 12.96 -10.50 -26.35
N GLN A 508 14.16 -10.44 -25.74
CA GLN A 508 14.76 -9.20 -25.22
C GLN A 508 14.64 -8.03 -26.21
N ASN A 509 13.81 -7.04 -25.85
CA ASN A 509 13.35 -5.97 -26.74
C ASN A 509 14.37 -4.82 -26.89
N VAL A 510 15.66 -5.17 -27.02
CA VAL A 510 16.81 -4.28 -27.16
C VAL A 510 16.97 -3.82 -28.61
N LYS A 511 16.74 -2.53 -28.88
CA LYS A 511 16.60 -1.95 -30.23
C LYS A 511 17.93 -1.81 -30.99
N GLY A 512 18.42 -2.93 -31.49
CA GLY A 512 19.67 -3.03 -32.26
C GLY A 512 20.43 -4.34 -32.01
N ALA A 513 20.05 -5.08 -30.96
CA ALA A 513 20.35 -6.51 -30.86
C ALA A 513 19.66 -7.29 -32.00
N GLY A 514 20.13 -8.50 -32.26
CA GLY A 514 19.65 -9.31 -33.37
C GLY A 514 18.21 -9.82 -33.16
N SER A 515 17.33 -9.46 -34.08
CA SER A 515 15.95 -9.98 -34.24
C SER A 515 15.03 -9.88 -33.01
N SER A 516 14.14 -8.88 -33.04
CA SER A 516 12.78 -9.08 -32.52
C SER A 516 12.09 -10.16 -33.36
N ASP A 517 11.78 -11.31 -32.76
CA ASP A 517 11.10 -12.40 -33.46
C ASP A 517 9.59 -12.13 -33.61
N SER A 518 9.28 -11.31 -34.60
CA SER A 518 7.92 -10.98 -35.03
C SER A 518 7.23 -12.11 -35.82
N THR A 519 7.73 -13.37 -35.77
CA THR A 519 7.35 -14.41 -36.74
C THR A 519 6.51 -15.59 -36.22
N THR A 520 6.01 -15.56 -34.98
CA THR A 520 4.90 -16.42 -34.52
C THR A 520 3.59 -15.65 -34.27
N VAL A 521 3.11 -14.97 -35.31
CA VAL A 521 1.82 -14.25 -35.29
C VAL A 521 0.65 -15.22 -35.12
N LEU A 522 0.01 -15.21 -33.95
CA LEU A 522 -1.43 -15.40 -33.85
C LEU A 522 -2.11 -14.01 -33.88
N ALA A 523 -3.36 -13.95 -34.33
CA ALA A 523 -3.92 -12.71 -34.85
C ALA A 523 -4.06 -11.58 -33.81
N VAL A 524 -3.50 -10.41 -34.16
CA VAL A 524 -3.73 -9.11 -33.51
C VAL A 524 -5.23 -8.87 -33.30
N TYR A 525 -5.62 -8.42 -32.10
CA TYR A 525 -7.01 -8.08 -31.79
C TYR A 525 -7.26 -6.57 -31.76
N THR A 526 -7.52 -5.97 -32.93
CA THR A 526 -8.02 -4.58 -33.04
C THR A 526 -9.55 -4.55 -32.91
N GLY A 527 -10.08 -4.87 -31.74
CA GLY A 527 -11.53 -4.93 -31.48
C GLY A 527 -11.91 -4.87 -30.00
N PRO A 528 -13.23 -4.79 -29.68
CA PRO A 528 -13.71 -4.77 -28.29
C PRO A 528 -13.67 -6.18 -27.69
N VAL A 529 -12.97 -6.36 -26.57
CA VAL A 529 -12.75 -7.67 -25.94
C VAL A 529 -14.08 -8.40 -25.68
N ALA A 530 -14.17 -9.65 -26.14
CA ALA A 530 -15.32 -10.49 -25.90
C ALA A 530 -15.31 -10.99 -24.43
N ILE A 531 -16.10 -10.32 -23.58
CA ILE A 531 -16.31 -10.67 -22.17
C ILE A 531 -16.59 -12.18 -22.05
N PRO A 532 -15.79 -12.96 -21.30
CA PRO A 532 -16.07 -14.37 -21.07
C PRO A 532 -17.41 -14.48 -20.32
N PRO A 533 -18.32 -15.39 -20.72
CA PRO A 533 -19.65 -15.45 -20.12
C PRO A 533 -19.57 -15.88 -18.66
N VAL A 534 -19.81 -14.92 -17.76
CA VAL A 534 -19.84 -15.13 -16.31
C VAL A 534 -20.72 -16.33 -15.99
N SER A 535 -20.15 -17.34 -15.32
CA SER A 535 -20.91 -18.46 -14.78
C SER A 535 -21.78 -17.96 -13.62
N ALA A 536 -22.98 -17.51 -13.95
CA ALA A 536 -23.88 -16.87 -13.00
C ALA A 536 -24.05 -17.72 -11.72
N PRO A 537 -23.83 -17.16 -10.51
CA PRO A 537 -24.04 -17.88 -9.27
C PRO A 537 -25.51 -18.33 -9.19
N ALA A 538 -25.74 -19.53 -8.66
CA ALA A 538 -27.08 -20.10 -8.59
C ALA A 538 -28.01 -19.17 -7.79
N PRO A 539 -29.18 -18.77 -8.34
CA PRO A 539 -29.96 -17.68 -7.75
C PRO A 539 -30.58 -18.08 -6.40
N HIS A 540 -30.02 -17.51 -5.32
CA HIS A 540 -30.64 -17.54 -4.00
C HIS A 540 -31.87 -16.62 -3.98
N VAL A 541 -33.02 -17.17 -4.40
CA VAL A 541 -34.29 -16.43 -4.48
C VAL A 541 -34.83 -16.11 -3.08
N LEU A 542 -34.44 -14.95 -2.55
CA LEU A 542 -34.95 -14.39 -1.29
C LEU A 542 -36.37 -13.84 -1.49
N ALA A 543 -37.34 -14.74 -1.58
CA ALA A 543 -38.73 -14.41 -1.90
C ALA A 543 -39.45 -13.66 -0.77
N PHE A 544 -39.45 -12.32 -0.83
CA PHE A 544 -40.33 -11.47 -0.01
C PHE A 544 -41.80 -11.89 -0.18
N ARG A 545 -42.40 -12.43 0.88
CA ARG A 545 -43.81 -12.83 0.92
C ARG A 545 -44.62 -11.93 1.85
N THR A 546 -45.16 -10.85 1.29
CA THR A 546 -46.34 -10.18 1.88
C THR A 546 -47.54 -11.12 1.80
N ALA A 547 -48.38 -11.14 2.84
CA ALA A 547 -49.38 -12.20 3.01
C ALA A 547 -50.80 -11.77 2.64
N ALA A 548 -51.46 -12.52 1.74
CA ALA A 548 -52.92 -12.61 1.67
C ALA A 548 -53.44 -13.89 0.98
N SER A 549 -54.18 -14.70 1.73
CA SER A 549 -55.34 -15.54 1.32
C SER A 549 -55.43 -16.14 -0.09
N ALA A 550 -55.33 -17.47 -0.21
CA ALA A 550 -56.41 -18.32 -0.76
C ALA A 550 -56.19 -19.83 -0.46
N ALA A 551 -57.24 -20.64 -0.60
CA ALA A 551 -57.28 -22.08 -0.25
C ALA A 551 -56.61 -23.01 -1.28
N ALA A 552 -56.24 -24.22 -0.82
CA ALA A 552 -55.59 -25.26 -1.63
C ALA A 552 -56.56 -26.29 -2.27
N PRO A 553 -56.22 -26.86 -3.44
CA PRO A 553 -56.81 -28.11 -3.96
C PRO A 553 -56.04 -29.37 -3.50
N THR A 554 -56.56 -30.56 -3.84
CA THR A 554 -56.26 -31.83 -3.12
C THR A 554 -55.58 -32.94 -3.92
N LEU A 555 -54.77 -33.73 -3.21
CA LEU A 555 -54.45 -35.19 -3.34
C LEU A 555 -54.72 -35.96 -4.65
N ALA A 556 -53.70 -36.75 -5.06
CA ALA A 556 -53.76 -38.21 -5.23
C ALA A 556 -52.31 -38.78 -5.31
N ALA A 557 -51.85 -39.66 -4.39
CA ALA A 557 -51.92 -41.14 -4.42
C ALA A 557 -51.01 -41.82 -5.47
N GLN A 558 -50.30 -42.94 -5.24
CA GLN A 558 -50.10 -43.87 -4.10
C GLN A 558 -48.73 -44.61 -4.34
N ARG A 559 -48.16 -45.62 -3.64
CA ARG A 559 -48.61 -46.67 -2.68
C ARG A 559 -47.38 -47.27 -1.91
N HIS A 560 -47.50 -48.50 -1.36
CA HIS A 560 -46.43 -49.41 -0.83
C HIS A 560 -45.44 -48.83 0.22
N ALA A 561 -45.54 -49.04 1.54
CA ALA A 561 -46.39 -49.84 2.45
C ALA A 561 -45.90 -51.23 2.95
N THR A 562 -45.32 -51.26 4.17
CA THR A 562 -45.29 -52.38 5.15
C THR A 562 -44.86 -51.86 6.54
N LYS A 563 -45.20 -52.41 7.72
CA LYS A 563 -46.47 -53.03 8.24
C LYS A 563 -46.31 -53.37 9.76
N ARG A 564 -47.25 -52.95 10.62
CA ARG A 564 -47.64 -53.42 12.01
C ARG A 564 -47.91 -52.19 12.93
N HIS A 565 -49.13 -51.99 13.45
CA HIS A 565 -49.82 -52.66 14.58
C HIS A 565 -49.21 -52.35 15.97
N SER A 566 -49.96 -51.98 17.02
CA SER A 566 -51.42 -51.76 17.14
C SER A 566 -51.76 -50.76 18.27
N ALA A 567 -53.01 -50.28 18.33
CA ALA A 567 -53.43 -49.14 19.16
C ALA A 567 -54.02 -49.50 20.54
N LYS A 568 -54.08 -48.51 21.44
CA LYS A 568 -55.08 -48.43 22.52
C LYS A 568 -55.40 -46.98 22.91
N LYS A 569 -56.70 -46.68 23.08
CA LYS A 569 -57.19 -45.44 23.71
C LYS A 569 -57.10 -45.55 25.24
N HIS A 570 -56.99 -44.41 25.94
CA HIS A 570 -57.68 -44.13 27.21
C HIS A 570 -57.86 -42.60 27.37
N ALA A 571 -58.59 -42.11 28.39
CA ALA A 571 -59.09 -40.73 28.45
C ALA A 571 -59.34 -40.23 29.90
N VAL A 572 -59.92 -39.02 30.01
CA VAL A 572 -60.69 -38.43 31.15
C VAL A 572 -60.00 -37.38 32.07
N LYS A 573 -60.42 -36.11 31.86
CA LYS A 573 -60.58 -34.97 32.81
C LYS A 573 -59.39 -34.42 33.65
N LYS A 574 -59.32 -33.08 33.68
CA LYS A 574 -59.56 -32.28 34.91
C LYS A 574 -60.12 -30.88 34.62
N HIS A 575 -60.43 -30.11 35.66
CA HIS A 575 -61.33 -28.93 35.64
C HIS A 575 -60.67 -27.57 35.32
N ALA A 576 -61.51 -26.58 35.01
CA ALA A 576 -61.15 -25.16 34.90
C ALA A 576 -62.03 -24.28 35.81
N ALA A 577 -61.53 -23.09 36.19
CA ALA A 577 -62.27 -22.00 36.81
C ALA A 577 -61.64 -20.63 36.47
N LYS A 578 -62.46 -19.56 36.42
CA LYS A 578 -62.05 -18.16 36.15
C LYS A 578 -62.82 -17.19 37.06
N ARG A 579 -62.21 -16.07 37.47
CA ARG A 579 -62.78 -14.72 37.80
C ARG A 579 -61.80 -13.91 38.68
N HIS A 580 -61.86 -12.57 38.80
CA HIS A 580 -62.00 -11.53 37.77
C HIS A 580 -61.56 -10.15 38.33
N VAL A 581 -61.33 -9.19 37.43
CA VAL A 581 -60.76 -7.83 37.64
C VAL A 581 -61.69 -6.86 38.40
N ARG A 582 -61.12 -5.84 39.06
CA ARG A 582 -61.80 -4.52 39.25
C ARG A 582 -60.82 -3.32 39.20
N ARG A 583 -61.30 -2.17 38.72
CA ARG A 583 -60.60 -0.87 38.58
C ARG A 583 -60.90 0.09 39.75
N LEU A 584 -60.09 1.15 39.91
CA LEU A 584 -60.55 2.50 40.30
C LEU A 584 -59.56 3.60 39.80
N ALA A 585 -59.82 4.89 40.07
CA ALA A 585 -59.38 6.04 39.26
C ALA A 585 -58.73 7.21 40.08
N PRO A 586 -58.07 8.21 39.44
CA PRO A 586 -57.18 9.19 40.12
C PRO A 586 -57.88 10.48 40.63
N LYS A 587 -57.10 11.38 41.28
CA LYS A 587 -57.52 12.72 41.74
C LYS A 587 -56.52 13.82 41.33
N ARG A 588 -57.03 15.06 41.23
CA ARG A 588 -56.26 16.33 41.07
C ARG A 588 -56.21 17.11 42.39
N HIS A 589 -55.28 18.07 42.50
CA HIS A 589 -55.45 19.31 43.28
C HIS A 589 -54.81 20.51 42.55
N VAL A 590 -55.16 21.75 42.94
CA VAL A 590 -54.84 23.01 42.23
C VAL A 590 -54.72 24.18 43.23
N TYR A 591 -53.71 25.05 43.07
CA TYR A 591 -53.64 26.49 43.48
C TYR A 591 -52.50 27.13 42.64
N ARG A 592 -52.76 28.11 41.73
CA ARG A 592 -52.89 29.58 41.92
C ARG A 592 -51.64 30.30 42.50
N GLY A 593 -51.00 31.14 41.67
CA GLY A 593 -50.16 32.28 42.08
C GLY A 593 -50.98 33.59 42.13
N PRO A 594 -50.44 34.78 41.81
CA PRO A 594 -49.07 35.13 41.38
C PRO A 594 -48.37 36.16 42.32
N HIS A 595 -47.14 36.55 41.99
CA HIS A 595 -46.72 37.95 42.11
C HIS A 595 -45.56 38.30 41.17
#